data_AF-A0A367KEB5-F1
#
_entry.id   AF-A0A367KEB5-F1
#
_cell.length_a   1.000
_cell.length_b   1.000
_cell.length_c   1.000
_cell.angle_alpha   90.00
_cell.angle_beta   90.00
_cell.angle_gamma   90.00
#
_symmetry.space_group_name_H-M   'P 1'
#
loop_
_entity.id
_entity.type
_entity.pdbx_description
1 polymer ?
#
loop_
_entity_poly.entity_id
_entity_poly.type
_entity_poly.pdbx_seq_one_letter_code
_entity_poly.pdbx_strand_id
1 'polypeptide(L)'
;MEETLYKLVEYKNILYQIPIRKINQDKVVLFSDIQDIFPKATALLSCSKLIPFQLDVNLQELIPKRVLVSDSTIENIWEIHVPEYDSTNTLMQTTIEMQIKMDQLLEKLDKILLQQHQESLNSMTMSNAISSDSSSSTSSSSNNNNNNNNNDSNGNRSSQHSFNNDSLQSDHTEDNHQQLIDIQQHGDADIEEDNEEEEHNDNPTTEDEIIRSDSPPPAFSIPSTSHEAPPSYETSVLSSIKLLNSKIRLYESHINNRHKSPKWLSKRQAWLAREPDSIDQVAFQLVQLEMALLWTAVSEAWIEERETWLTLVSSARSERHLAGALVDLERHTLVMDEEWINVRERWISDLLELIILPLSHG
;
A
#
# COMPACT_ATOMS: atom_id res chain seq x y z
N MET A 1 -11.61 60.79 0.37
CA MET A 1 -12.13 59.42 0.50
C MET A 1 -11.11 58.54 -0.19
N GLU A 2 -10.33 57.77 0.55
CA GLU A 2 -9.45 56.77 -0.06
C GLU A 2 -10.33 55.68 -0.66
N GLU A 3 -10.19 55.40 -1.95
CA GLU A 3 -10.90 54.29 -2.59
C GLU A 3 -10.44 53.00 -1.93
N THR A 4 -11.37 52.31 -1.27
CA THR A 4 -11.10 51.00 -0.69
C THR A 4 -10.99 50.01 -1.84
N LEU A 5 -9.76 49.52 -2.07
CA LEU A 5 -9.51 48.50 -3.08
C LEU A 5 -9.88 47.13 -2.51
N TYR A 6 -10.48 46.30 -3.35
CA TYR A 6 -10.86 44.94 -2.97
C TYR A 6 -10.19 43.93 -3.88
N LYS A 7 -9.90 42.77 -3.30
CA LYS A 7 -9.42 41.58 -3.99
C LYS A 7 -10.56 40.59 -4.14
N LEU A 8 -10.77 40.09 -5.35
CA LEU A 8 -11.73 39.03 -5.60
C LEU A 8 -11.14 37.67 -5.23
N VAL A 9 -11.88 36.96 -4.40
CA VAL A 9 -11.52 35.64 -3.92
C VAL A 9 -12.71 34.69 -4.05
N GLU A 10 -12.51 33.52 -4.62
CA GLU A 10 -13.51 32.50 -4.92
C GLU A 10 -13.44 31.35 -3.93
N TYR A 11 -14.62 30.90 -3.48
CA TYR A 11 -14.78 29.65 -2.75
C TYR A 11 -16.12 29.02 -3.12
N LYS A 12 -16.11 27.74 -3.54
CA LYS A 12 -17.31 26.98 -3.96
C LYS A 12 -18.18 27.74 -4.99
N ASN A 13 -17.55 28.31 -6.02
CA ASN A 13 -18.17 29.11 -7.09
C ASN A 13 -18.86 30.40 -6.63
N ILE A 14 -18.50 30.91 -5.45
CA ILE A 14 -18.99 32.20 -4.92
C ILE A 14 -17.81 33.15 -4.80
N LEU A 15 -17.97 34.38 -5.30
CA LEU A 15 -16.96 35.44 -5.23
C LEU A 15 -17.16 36.32 -4.00
N TYR A 16 -16.07 36.55 -3.29
CA TYR A 16 -15.95 37.38 -2.09
C TYR A 16 -14.99 38.53 -2.35
N GLN A 17 -15.29 39.69 -1.76
CA GLN A 17 -14.45 40.88 -1.83
C GLN A 17 -13.69 41.03 -0.53
N ILE A 18 -12.37 40.85 -0.59
CA ILE A 18 -11.48 40.97 0.56
C ILE A 18 -10.76 42.33 0.48
N PRO A 19 -10.76 43.15 1.55
CA PRO A 19 -10.14 44.47 1.50
C PRO A 19 -8.62 44.36 1.29
N ILE A 20 -8.10 45.18 0.37
CA ILE A 20 -6.67 45.36 0.16
C ILE A 20 -6.20 46.51 1.06
N ARG A 21 -5.23 46.24 1.92
CA ARG A 21 -4.64 47.21 2.83
C ARG A 21 -3.30 47.70 2.28
N LYS A 22 -2.94 48.95 2.58
CA LYS A 22 -1.62 49.50 2.25
C LYS A 22 -0.74 49.49 3.50
N ILE A 23 0.30 48.66 3.52
CA ILE A 23 1.25 48.55 4.64
C ILE A 23 2.65 48.79 4.08
N ASN A 24 3.40 49.75 4.64
CA ASN A 24 4.77 50.06 4.21
C ASN A 24 4.93 50.28 2.69
N GLN A 25 3.94 50.91 2.06
CA GLN A 25 3.81 51.14 0.60
C GLN A 25 3.37 49.93 -0.23
N ASP A 26 3.38 48.73 0.32
CA ASP A 26 2.88 47.52 -0.34
C ASP A 26 1.35 47.42 -0.23
N LYS A 27 0.72 46.97 -1.31
CA LYS A 27 -0.69 46.55 -1.30
C LYS A 27 -0.74 45.09 -0.87
N VAL A 28 -1.41 44.81 0.23
CA VAL A 28 -1.46 43.47 0.80
C VAL A 28 -2.87 43.08 1.19
N VAL A 29 -3.17 41.79 1.07
CA VAL A 29 -4.34 41.17 1.68
C VAL A 29 -3.89 40.46 2.95
N LEU A 30 -4.56 40.73 4.06
CA LEU A 30 -4.31 40.00 5.30
C LEU A 30 -5.05 38.67 5.25
N PHE A 31 -4.36 37.60 5.61
CA PHE A 31 -4.98 36.28 5.67
C PHE A 31 -6.02 36.19 6.78
N SER A 32 -5.88 36.99 7.85
CA SER A 32 -6.89 37.12 8.91
C SER A 32 -8.25 37.59 8.37
N ASP A 33 -8.26 38.56 7.43
CA ASP A 33 -9.50 39.07 6.84
C ASP A 33 -10.25 37.98 6.05
N ILE A 34 -9.52 36.97 5.57
CA ILE A 34 -10.08 35.79 4.91
C ILE A 34 -10.53 34.76 5.95
N GLN A 35 -9.74 34.55 7.00
CA GLN A 35 -10.08 33.62 8.07
C GLN A 35 -11.29 34.10 8.89
N ASP A 36 -11.56 35.40 8.95
CA ASP A 36 -12.79 35.93 9.56
C ASP A 36 -14.05 35.46 8.81
N ILE A 37 -13.96 35.25 7.50
CA ILE A 37 -15.05 34.73 6.66
C ILE A 37 -15.00 33.20 6.59
N PHE A 38 -13.78 32.64 6.51
CA PHE A 38 -13.51 31.21 6.39
C PHE A 38 -12.53 30.76 7.47
N PRO A 39 -12.99 30.48 8.70
CA PRO A 39 -12.09 30.18 9.83
C PRO A 39 -11.15 29.00 9.61
N LYS A 40 -11.52 28.10 8.69
CA LYS A 40 -10.75 26.91 8.32
C LYS A 40 -9.83 27.13 7.11
N ALA A 41 -9.78 28.33 6.52
CA ALA A 41 -8.90 28.59 5.38
C ALA A 41 -7.43 28.43 5.78
N THR A 42 -6.67 27.68 4.98
CA THR A 42 -5.24 27.42 5.22
C THR A 42 -4.33 28.02 4.16
N ALA A 43 -4.82 28.22 2.94
CA ALA A 43 -4.04 28.80 1.86
C ALA A 43 -4.90 29.55 0.85
N LEU A 44 -4.22 30.30 -0.02
CA LEU A 44 -4.81 30.92 -1.21
C LEU A 44 -4.12 30.38 -2.44
N LEU A 45 -4.87 30.24 -3.53
CA LEU A 45 -4.36 29.84 -4.83
C LEU A 45 -4.66 30.89 -5.88
N SER A 46 -3.83 30.95 -6.91
CA SER A 46 -4.11 31.66 -8.16
C SER A 46 -3.95 30.64 -9.28
N CYS A 47 -5.02 30.36 -10.03
CA CYS A 47 -5.02 29.34 -11.09
C CYS A 47 -4.49 27.98 -10.59
N SER A 48 -5.03 27.50 -9.47
CA SER A 48 -4.62 26.25 -8.81
C SER A 48 -3.16 26.18 -8.33
N LYS A 49 -2.42 27.31 -8.30
CA LYS A 49 -1.08 27.40 -7.72
C LYS A 49 -1.10 28.15 -6.39
N LEU A 50 -0.43 27.61 -5.38
CA LEU A 50 -0.32 28.24 -4.06
C LEU A 50 0.31 29.63 -4.15
N ILE A 51 -0.30 30.60 -3.48
CA ILE A 51 0.24 31.95 -3.34
C ILE A 51 1.03 32.01 -2.02
N PRO A 52 2.34 32.32 -2.07
CA PRO A 52 3.16 32.35 -0.87
C PRO A 52 2.81 33.54 0.03
N PHE A 53 2.89 33.32 1.35
CA PHE A 53 2.86 34.41 2.33
C PHE A 53 4.16 35.20 2.29
N GLN A 54 4.09 36.49 2.65
CA GLN A 54 5.28 37.32 2.77
C GLN A 54 6.14 36.83 3.94
N LEU A 55 7.43 36.62 3.65
CA LEU A 55 8.43 36.23 4.63
C LEU A 55 9.23 37.46 5.09
N ASP A 56 9.71 37.42 6.33
CA ASP A 56 10.68 38.36 6.87
C ASP A 56 12.10 38.08 6.35
N VAL A 57 13.05 38.97 6.67
CA VAL A 57 14.49 38.85 6.34
C VAL A 57 15.08 37.50 6.82
N ASN A 58 14.52 36.94 7.90
CA ASN A 58 14.91 35.64 8.44
C ASN A 58 14.15 34.44 7.84
N LEU A 59 13.45 34.62 6.71
CA LEU A 59 12.62 33.62 6.04
C LEU A 59 11.47 33.05 6.88
N GLN A 60 11.04 33.78 7.91
CA GLN A 60 9.87 33.41 8.73
C GLN A 60 8.61 34.11 8.24
N GLU A 61 7.47 33.46 8.33
CA GLU A 61 6.18 34.07 7.99
C GLU A 61 5.90 35.29 8.87
N LEU A 62 5.51 36.39 8.23
CA LEU A 62 5.17 37.61 8.94
C LEU A 62 3.84 37.46 9.68
N ILE A 63 3.76 38.01 10.89
CA ILE A 63 2.53 38.06 11.71
C ILE A 63 2.04 39.52 11.75
N PRO A 64 0.80 39.82 11.31
CA PRO A 64 -0.18 38.89 10.72
C PRO A 64 0.22 38.43 9.31
N LYS A 65 -0.19 37.20 8.96
CA LYS A 65 0.06 36.60 7.64
C LYS A 65 -0.52 37.48 6.55
N ARG A 66 0.29 37.80 5.55
CA ARG A 66 -0.08 38.73 4.47
C ARG A 66 0.40 38.24 3.12
N VAL A 67 -0.37 38.56 2.10
CA VAL A 67 -0.11 38.22 0.70
C VAL A 67 -0.02 39.49 -0.11
N LEU A 68 1.05 39.61 -0.91
CA LEU A 68 1.32 40.79 -1.72
C LEU A 68 0.42 40.81 -2.96
N VAL A 69 -0.19 41.96 -3.22
CA VAL A 69 -1.03 42.21 -4.39
C VAL A 69 -0.26 43.14 -5.33
N SER A 70 0.18 42.59 -6.46
CA SER A 70 0.74 43.38 -7.56
C SER A 70 -0.38 43.89 -8.46
N ASP A 71 -0.16 45.00 -9.15
CA ASP A 71 -1.13 45.57 -10.09
C ASP A 71 -1.49 44.59 -11.23
N SER A 72 -0.57 43.70 -11.62
CA SER A 72 -0.82 42.62 -12.59
C SER A 72 -1.71 41.51 -12.04
N THR A 73 -1.75 41.33 -10.73
CA THR A 73 -2.52 40.27 -10.08
C THR A 73 -3.87 40.75 -9.61
N ILE A 74 -4.13 42.06 -9.56
CA ILE A 74 -5.33 42.62 -8.91
C ILE A 74 -6.63 42.10 -9.53
N GLU A 75 -6.66 41.96 -10.85
CA GLU A 75 -7.81 41.49 -11.64
C GLU A 75 -8.00 39.97 -11.60
N ASN A 76 -6.96 39.20 -11.26
CA ASN A 76 -7.06 37.74 -11.17
C ASN A 76 -7.95 37.33 -9.99
N ILE A 77 -8.66 36.22 -10.13
CA ILE A 77 -9.44 35.66 -9.02
C ILE A 77 -8.52 34.73 -8.22
N TRP A 78 -8.50 34.89 -6.90
CA TRP A 78 -7.81 33.95 -6.02
C TRP A 78 -8.79 32.90 -5.51
N GLU A 79 -8.36 31.68 -5.29
CA GLU A 79 -9.18 30.61 -4.73
C GLU A 79 -8.81 30.39 -3.26
N ILE A 80 -9.79 30.19 -2.39
CA ILE A 80 -9.52 29.83 -0.98
C ILE A 80 -9.40 28.33 -0.87
N HIS A 81 -8.27 27.88 -0.32
CA HIS A 81 -8.13 26.51 0.15
C HIS A 81 -8.67 26.41 1.58
N VAL A 82 -9.82 25.76 1.71
CA VAL A 82 -10.34 25.29 3.00
C VAL A 82 -10.19 23.76 2.99
N PRO A 83 -9.35 23.16 3.86
CA PRO A 83 -9.32 21.72 4.01
C PRO A 83 -10.72 21.26 4.41
N GLU A 84 -11.29 20.37 3.61
CA GLU A 84 -12.58 19.77 3.93
C GLU A 84 -12.36 18.79 5.09
N TYR A 85 -12.75 19.21 6.30
CA TYR A 85 -12.76 18.34 7.48
C TYR A 85 -13.97 17.38 7.50
N ASP A 86 -14.72 17.28 6.41
CA ASP A 86 -15.70 16.22 6.16
C ASP A 86 -15.07 15.02 5.41
N SER A 87 -13.74 15.02 5.28
CA SER A 87 -12.91 14.08 4.51
C SER A 87 -12.85 12.64 5.04
N THR A 88 -13.60 12.29 6.08
CA THR A 88 -13.77 10.87 6.44
C THR A 88 -14.63 10.13 5.43
N ASN A 89 -15.46 10.82 4.63
CA ASN A 89 -16.29 10.16 3.61
C ASN A 89 -15.71 10.22 2.20
N THR A 90 -15.12 11.29 1.68
CA THR A 90 -14.83 11.35 0.23
C THR A 90 -13.70 10.43 -0.23
N LEU A 91 -12.60 10.34 0.54
CA LEU A 91 -11.53 9.39 0.27
C LEU A 91 -12.03 7.96 0.50
N MET A 92 -12.71 7.71 1.63
CA MET A 92 -13.30 6.41 1.95
C MET A 92 -14.31 5.97 0.88
N GLN A 93 -15.12 6.89 0.35
CA GLN A 93 -16.14 6.64 -0.67
C GLN A 93 -15.50 6.43 -2.04
N THR A 94 -14.44 7.17 -2.38
CA THR A 94 -13.65 6.93 -3.59
C THR A 94 -12.93 5.58 -3.50
N THR A 95 -12.37 5.24 -2.34
CA THR A 95 -11.75 3.93 -2.07
C THR A 95 -12.78 2.80 -2.10
N ILE A 96 -13.97 2.99 -1.53
CA ILE A 96 -15.08 2.03 -1.59
C ILE A 96 -15.54 1.85 -3.05
N GLU A 97 -15.67 2.92 -3.82
CA GLU A 97 -16.13 2.87 -5.20
C GLU A 97 -15.08 2.24 -6.14
N MET A 98 -13.80 2.54 -5.93
CA MET A 98 -12.69 1.84 -6.59
C MET A 98 -12.62 0.37 -6.19
N GLN A 99 -12.83 0.05 -4.90
CA GLN A 99 -12.87 -1.33 -4.41
C GLN A 99 -14.02 -2.10 -5.07
N ILE A 100 -15.21 -1.50 -5.18
CA ILE A 100 -16.36 -2.11 -5.86
C ILE A 100 -16.06 -2.34 -7.34
N LYS A 101 -15.46 -1.36 -8.04
CA LYS A 101 -15.11 -1.51 -9.46
C LYS A 101 -14.02 -2.57 -9.68
N MET A 102 -13.06 -2.68 -8.76
CA MET A 102 -12.01 -3.69 -8.80
C MET A 102 -12.56 -5.10 -8.50
N ASP A 103 -13.45 -5.23 -7.53
CA ASP A 103 -14.13 -6.49 -7.21
C ASP A 103 -15.00 -6.96 -8.40
N GLN A 104 -15.68 -6.04 -9.09
CA GLN A 104 -16.43 -6.36 -10.33
C GLN A 104 -15.52 -6.80 -11.49
N LEU A 105 -14.32 -6.23 -11.61
CA LEU A 105 -13.33 -6.66 -12.59
C LEU A 105 -12.79 -8.06 -12.28
N LEU A 106 -12.52 -8.34 -11.01
CA LEU A 106 -12.09 -9.66 -10.56
C LEU A 106 -13.17 -10.72 -10.83
N GLU A 107 -14.44 -10.42 -10.56
CA GLU A 107 -15.54 -11.36 -10.84
C GLU A 107 -15.72 -11.62 -12.35
N LYS A 108 -15.49 -10.60 -13.19
CA LYS A 108 -15.51 -10.76 -14.66
C LYS A 108 -14.34 -11.58 -15.15
N LEU A 109 -13.14 -11.40 -14.60
CA LEU A 109 -11.97 -12.22 -14.93
C LEU A 109 -12.16 -13.67 -14.50
N ASP A 110 -12.74 -13.90 -13.32
CA ASP A 110 -13.01 -15.25 -12.81
C ASP A 110 -14.06 -15.96 -13.68
N LYS A 111 -15.11 -15.25 -14.14
CA LYS A 111 -16.06 -15.80 -15.12
C LYS A 111 -15.41 -16.15 -16.45
N ILE A 112 -14.46 -15.34 -16.94
CA ILE A 112 -13.71 -15.66 -18.17
C ILE A 112 -12.83 -16.88 -17.95
N LEU A 113 -12.17 -16.98 -16.80
CA LEU A 113 -11.31 -18.12 -16.46
C LEU A 113 -12.13 -19.43 -16.32
N LEU A 114 -13.30 -19.36 -15.69
CA LEU A 114 -14.23 -20.49 -15.58
C LEU A 114 -14.78 -20.89 -16.96
N GLN A 115 -15.11 -19.92 -17.80
CA GLN A 115 -15.61 -20.18 -19.16
C GLN A 115 -14.54 -20.82 -20.04
N GLN A 116 -13.29 -20.39 -19.92
CA GLN A 116 -12.15 -21.00 -20.60
C GLN A 116 -11.89 -22.44 -20.11
N HIS A 117 -12.08 -22.71 -18.83
CA HIS A 117 -11.97 -24.07 -18.27
C HIS A 117 -13.12 -24.98 -18.74
N GLN A 118 -14.32 -24.43 -18.91
CA GLN A 118 -15.48 -25.19 -19.39
C GLN A 118 -15.43 -25.45 -20.91
N GLU A 119 -14.86 -24.54 -21.70
CA GLU A 119 -14.56 -24.78 -23.12
C GLU A 119 -13.45 -25.85 -23.30
N SER A 120 -12.47 -25.89 -22.40
CA SER A 120 -11.44 -26.93 -22.38
C SER A 120 -12.02 -28.31 -22.05
N LEU A 121 -12.93 -28.40 -21.09
CA LEU A 121 -13.61 -29.66 -20.73
C LEU A 121 -14.57 -30.15 -21.83
N ASN A 122 -15.30 -29.24 -22.48
CA ASN A 122 -16.18 -29.60 -23.60
C ASN A 122 -15.42 -30.08 -24.85
N SER A 123 -14.20 -29.57 -25.08
CA SER A 123 -13.28 -30.06 -26.11
C SER A 123 -12.83 -31.51 -25.84
N MET A 124 -12.58 -31.84 -24.56
CA MET A 124 -12.13 -33.18 -24.16
C MET A 124 -13.24 -34.25 -24.22
N THR A 125 -14.51 -33.86 -24.09
CA THR A 125 -15.66 -34.78 -24.24
C THR A 125 -16.01 -35.12 -25.70
N MET A 126 -15.56 -34.34 -26.68
CA MET A 126 -15.78 -34.65 -28.11
C MET A 126 -14.78 -35.69 -28.66
N SER A 127 -13.62 -35.87 -28.02
CA SER A 127 -12.59 -36.82 -28.49
C SER A 127 -12.80 -38.27 -28.03
N ASN A 128 -13.62 -38.50 -27.00
CA ASN A 128 -13.85 -39.83 -26.43
C ASN A 128 -15.13 -40.53 -26.91
N ALA A 129 -15.89 -39.94 -27.83
CA ALA A 129 -17.11 -40.53 -28.41
C ALA A 129 -16.87 -41.25 -29.75
N ILE A 130 -15.62 -41.56 -30.10
CA ILE A 130 -15.27 -42.35 -31.28
C ILE A 130 -14.84 -43.74 -30.80
N SER A 131 -15.81 -44.62 -30.55
CA SER A 131 -15.72 -46.09 -30.74
C SER A 131 -16.93 -46.79 -30.13
N SER A 132 -17.99 -46.96 -30.91
CA SER A 132 -18.83 -48.19 -30.90
C SER A 132 -19.99 -48.06 -31.89
N ASP A 133 -19.75 -48.61 -33.07
CA ASP A 133 -20.65 -49.51 -33.82
C ASP A 133 -22.15 -49.19 -34.04
N SER A 134 -22.40 -48.90 -35.32
CA SER A 134 -23.29 -49.65 -36.21
C SER A 134 -24.81 -49.41 -36.21
N SER A 135 -25.23 -48.90 -37.37
CA SER A 135 -26.32 -49.38 -38.23
C SER A 135 -27.71 -48.71 -38.17
N SER A 136 -28.11 -48.30 -39.38
CA SER A 136 -29.44 -48.37 -39.98
C SER A 136 -30.44 -47.22 -39.77
N SER A 137 -30.52 -46.42 -40.83
CA SER A 137 -31.73 -46.08 -41.61
C SER A 137 -32.83 -45.17 -41.05
N THR A 138 -33.17 -44.23 -41.96
CA THR A 138 -34.51 -43.79 -42.40
C THR A 138 -35.15 -42.52 -41.81
N SER A 139 -35.38 -41.62 -42.77
CA SER A 139 -36.61 -40.86 -43.08
C SER A 139 -36.92 -39.54 -42.36
N SER A 140 -36.74 -38.47 -43.14
CA SER A 140 -37.80 -37.57 -43.63
C SER A 140 -38.54 -36.62 -42.68
N SER A 141 -38.55 -35.37 -43.16
CA SER A 141 -39.70 -34.45 -43.20
C SER A 141 -39.87 -33.40 -42.09
N SER A 142 -39.65 -32.17 -42.53
CA SER A 142 -40.63 -31.08 -42.55
C SER A 142 -40.98 -30.30 -41.28
N ASN A 143 -40.95 -28.99 -41.52
CA ASN A 143 -41.98 -27.99 -41.20
C ASN A 143 -41.78 -27.04 -40.01
N ASN A 144 -41.63 -25.77 -40.42
CA ASN A 144 -42.47 -24.61 -40.08
C ASN A 144 -42.42 -23.95 -38.68
N ASN A 145 -42.16 -22.63 -38.78
CA ASN A 145 -42.90 -21.52 -38.17
C ASN A 145 -43.15 -21.52 -36.66
N ASN A 146 -42.68 -20.50 -35.95
CA ASN A 146 -43.47 -19.25 -35.82
C ASN A 146 -42.76 -18.17 -34.99
N ASN A 147 -43.01 -16.93 -35.40
CA ASN A 147 -42.91 -15.70 -34.63
C ASN A 147 -43.61 -15.77 -33.26
N ASN A 148 -43.12 -15.04 -32.27
CA ASN A 148 -43.90 -13.92 -31.71
C ASN A 148 -43.07 -13.00 -30.79
N ASN A 149 -43.14 -11.71 -31.14
CA ASN A 149 -42.91 -10.57 -30.26
C ASN A 149 -44.02 -10.45 -29.20
N ASN A 150 -43.69 -9.89 -28.03
CA ASN A 150 -44.21 -8.62 -27.47
C ASN A 150 -44.40 -8.61 -25.93
N ASN A 151 -43.81 -7.56 -25.36
CA ASN A 151 -44.32 -6.60 -24.37
C ASN A 151 -44.49 -6.90 -22.86
N ASP A 152 -43.92 -5.93 -22.13
CA ASP A 152 -44.45 -5.16 -20.99
C ASP A 152 -44.71 -5.84 -19.64
N SER A 153 -43.96 -5.40 -18.62
CA SER A 153 -44.51 -4.46 -17.60
C SER A 153 -43.54 -4.19 -16.44
N ASN A 154 -43.19 -2.91 -16.31
CA ASN A 154 -43.28 -2.03 -15.13
C ASN A 154 -43.35 -2.65 -13.71
N GLY A 155 -42.50 -2.16 -12.78
CA GLY A 155 -42.56 -2.54 -11.37
C GLY A 155 -41.59 -1.79 -10.44
N ASN A 156 -41.80 -0.48 -10.31
CA ASN A 156 -41.19 0.40 -9.31
C ASN A 156 -41.67 0.03 -7.89
N ARG A 157 -40.77 -0.15 -6.90
CA ARG A 157 -41.15 -0.15 -5.47
C ARG A 157 -40.01 0.23 -4.54
N SER A 158 -40.12 1.43 -3.98
CA SER A 158 -39.45 1.86 -2.75
C SER A 158 -39.89 0.99 -1.55
N SER A 159 -39.02 0.86 -0.55
CA SER A 159 -39.43 0.59 0.83
C SER A 159 -38.48 1.31 1.79
N GLN A 160 -39.03 2.36 2.39
CA GLN A 160 -38.57 2.95 3.65
C GLN A 160 -38.87 1.97 4.78
N HIS A 161 -37.98 1.89 5.77
CA HIS A 161 -38.36 1.49 7.13
C HIS A 161 -37.53 2.31 8.13
N SER A 162 -38.20 3.25 8.80
CA SER A 162 -37.81 3.83 10.09
C SER A 162 -38.24 2.91 11.23
N PHE A 163 -37.60 3.10 12.39
CA PHE A 163 -38.00 2.93 13.81
C PHE A 163 -36.76 2.41 14.57
N ASN A 164 -36.36 2.82 15.77
CA ASN A 164 -36.69 3.91 16.70
C ASN A 164 -35.55 3.89 17.75
N ASN A 165 -35.24 5.05 18.33
CA ASN A 165 -34.45 5.16 19.54
C ASN A 165 -35.22 4.60 20.73
N ASP A 166 -34.53 3.92 21.65
CA ASP A 166 -34.92 3.88 23.06
C ASP A 166 -33.67 3.84 23.96
N SER A 167 -33.67 4.70 24.98
CA SER A 167 -32.66 4.81 26.04
C SER A 167 -33.07 3.96 27.23
N LEU A 168 -32.09 3.49 28.02
CA LEU A 168 -32.06 3.28 29.48
C LEU A 168 -30.74 2.50 29.78
N GLN A 169 -29.72 3.09 30.41
CA GLN A 169 -29.53 3.35 31.85
C GLN A 169 -28.76 2.21 32.58
N SER A 170 -27.54 2.57 33.03
CA SER A 170 -26.70 2.07 34.13
C SER A 170 -26.86 0.64 34.68
N ASP A 171 -25.76 -0.11 34.80
CA ASP A 171 -25.22 -0.47 36.13
C ASP A 171 -23.78 -0.99 36.13
N HIS A 172 -23.09 -0.69 37.23
CA HIS A 172 -21.76 -1.14 37.63
C HIS A 172 -21.70 -2.64 37.93
N THR A 173 -20.55 -3.27 37.69
CA THR A 173 -19.94 -4.21 38.66
C THR A 173 -18.45 -4.44 38.34
N GLU A 174 -17.62 -4.05 39.31
CA GLU A 174 -16.24 -4.49 39.49
C GLU A 174 -16.22 -5.94 40.00
N ASP A 175 -15.16 -6.69 39.66
CA ASP A 175 -14.55 -7.82 40.41
C ASP A 175 -13.57 -8.52 39.44
N ASN A 176 -12.25 -8.31 39.47
CA ASN A 176 -11.26 -8.65 40.49
C ASN A 176 -11.21 -10.15 40.84
N HIS A 177 -10.29 -10.88 40.21
CA HIS A 177 -9.65 -12.05 40.83
C HIS A 177 -8.28 -12.37 40.22
N GLN A 178 -7.25 -12.05 41.01
CA GLN A 178 -5.92 -12.65 41.01
C GLN A 178 -5.98 -14.17 41.30
N GLN A 179 -5.16 -14.95 40.60
CA GLN A 179 -4.49 -16.20 41.01
C GLN A 179 -3.37 -16.41 39.98
N LEU A 180 -2.09 -16.13 40.21
CA LEU A 180 -1.14 -16.66 41.20
C LEU A 180 -1.12 -18.19 41.23
N ILE A 181 -0.32 -18.78 40.33
CA ILE A 181 0.29 -20.09 40.55
C ILE A 181 1.76 -19.99 40.13
N ASP A 182 2.57 -19.96 41.17
CA ASP A 182 4.02 -20.14 41.21
C ASP A 182 4.28 -21.66 41.23
N ILE A 183 5.03 -22.21 40.28
CA ILE A 183 5.70 -23.50 40.47
C ILE A 183 7.14 -23.39 39.97
N GLN A 184 8.00 -23.57 40.95
CA GLN A 184 9.44 -23.48 40.93
C GLN A 184 10.06 -24.87 40.78
N GLN A 185 11.13 -24.94 39.98
CA GLN A 185 12.33 -25.82 40.08
C GLN A 185 12.20 -27.36 40.13
N HIS A 186 12.97 -28.01 39.24
CA HIS A 186 13.97 -29.08 39.48
C HIS A 186 14.77 -29.21 38.16
N GLY A 187 16.10 -29.03 38.09
CA GLY A 187 17.18 -29.95 38.50
C GLY A 187 17.21 -31.19 37.59
N ASP A 188 18.27 -31.69 36.95
CA ASP A 188 19.72 -31.53 37.01
C ASP A 188 20.33 -32.44 35.90
N ALA A 189 21.65 -32.34 35.66
CA ALA A 189 22.58 -33.36 35.13
C ALA A 189 22.53 -33.72 33.62
N ASP A 190 23.55 -33.34 32.84
CA ASP A 190 24.84 -34.05 32.61
C ASP A 190 24.72 -35.21 31.61
N ILE A 191 25.37 -35.07 30.45
CA ILE A 191 26.05 -36.14 29.69
C ILE A 191 27.17 -35.47 28.90
N GLU A 192 28.39 -35.67 29.39
CA GLU A 192 29.65 -35.63 28.67
C GLU A 192 29.91 -37.05 28.12
N GLU A 193 30.33 -37.17 26.87
CA GLU A 193 31.35 -38.16 26.47
C GLU A 193 31.85 -37.87 25.04
N ASP A 194 33.05 -37.30 25.02
CA ASP A 194 34.20 -37.53 24.13
C ASP A 194 34.07 -38.63 23.04
N ASN A 195 34.58 -38.33 21.84
CA ASN A 195 35.89 -38.86 21.42
C ASN A 195 36.38 -38.33 20.05
N GLU A 196 37.62 -37.82 20.09
CA GLU A 196 38.77 -38.04 19.19
C GLU A 196 38.63 -37.62 17.71
N GLU A 197 39.30 -36.55 17.28
CA GLU A 197 40.72 -36.47 16.86
C GLU A 197 41.02 -37.28 15.58
N GLU A 198 41.40 -36.59 14.50
CA GLU A 198 42.65 -36.89 13.81
C GLU A 198 43.11 -35.75 12.89
N GLU A 199 44.37 -35.42 13.07
CA GLU A 199 45.16 -34.33 12.48
C GLU A 199 45.81 -34.72 11.14
N HIS A 200 46.31 -33.67 10.47
CA HIS A 200 47.50 -33.62 9.60
C HIS A 200 47.49 -34.26 8.20
N ASN A 201 47.72 -33.42 7.19
CA ASN A 201 49.01 -33.49 6.48
C ASN A 201 49.33 -32.20 5.70
N ASP A 202 50.45 -31.59 6.08
CA ASP A 202 51.23 -30.67 5.27
C ASP A 202 51.98 -31.43 4.17
N ASN A 203 52.15 -30.81 2.99
CA ASN A 203 53.48 -30.77 2.37
C ASN A 203 53.60 -29.63 1.32
N PRO A 204 54.79 -29.01 1.16
CA PRO A 204 55.01 -27.79 0.36
C PRO A 204 55.81 -28.06 -0.95
N THR A 205 56.26 -26.95 -1.57
CA THR A 205 57.27 -26.81 -2.65
C THR A 205 56.65 -26.78 -4.07
N THR A 206 56.81 -25.74 -4.89
CA THR A 206 58.09 -25.24 -5.45
C THR A 206 57.91 -23.83 -6.04
N GLU A 207 58.94 -23.00 -5.88
CA GLU A 207 59.14 -21.70 -6.53
C GLU A 207 59.63 -21.89 -7.97
N ASP A 208 59.21 -21.03 -8.91
CA ASP A 208 60.09 -20.58 -10.00
C ASP A 208 59.58 -19.26 -10.62
N GLU A 209 60.55 -18.44 -10.97
CA GLU A 209 60.51 -17.00 -11.20
C GLU A 209 60.11 -16.52 -12.62
N ILE A 210 59.49 -15.33 -12.65
CA ILE A 210 59.68 -14.17 -13.57
C ILE A 210 59.53 -14.37 -15.09
N ILE A 211 58.51 -13.73 -15.70
CA ILE A 211 58.66 -12.87 -16.91
C ILE A 211 57.69 -11.67 -16.85
N ARG A 212 58.24 -10.46 -17.02
CA ARG A 212 57.53 -9.19 -17.25
C ARG A 212 57.04 -9.09 -18.70
N SER A 213 55.84 -8.55 -18.93
CA SER A 213 55.54 -7.81 -20.16
C SER A 213 54.31 -6.89 -20.02
N ASP A 214 54.56 -5.62 -20.36
CA ASP A 214 53.60 -4.54 -20.56
C ASP A 214 52.60 -4.83 -21.68
N SER A 215 51.31 -4.56 -21.43
CA SER A 215 50.33 -3.88 -22.32
C SER A 215 48.90 -4.43 -22.16
N PRO A 216 47.87 -3.57 -22.15
CA PRO A 216 46.47 -3.98 -21.97
C PRO A 216 45.88 -4.55 -23.28
N PRO A 217 44.94 -5.51 -23.23
CA PRO A 217 44.23 -5.93 -24.44
C PRO A 217 43.16 -4.89 -24.84
N PRO A 218 42.75 -4.89 -26.12
CA PRO A 218 42.02 -3.80 -26.73
C PRO A 218 40.55 -3.75 -26.31
N ALA A 219 39.99 -2.54 -26.34
CA ALA A 219 38.55 -2.30 -26.27
C ALA A 219 37.84 -3.04 -27.42
N PHE A 220 37.06 -4.05 -27.07
CA PHE A 220 36.05 -4.62 -27.96
C PHE A 220 34.70 -3.99 -27.65
N SER A 221 34.20 -3.21 -28.61
CA SER A 221 32.81 -2.77 -28.69
C SER A 221 31.91 -4.01 -28.84
N ILE A 222 31.09 -4.29 -27.83
CA ILE A 222 30.04 -5.34 -27.90
C ILE A 222 28.70 -4.62 -28.09
N PRO A 223 27.86 -5.03 -29.07
CA PRO A 223 26.51 -4.50 -29.22
C PRO A 223 25.61 -5.00 -28.09
N SER A 224 24.73 -4.13 -27.60
CA SER A 224 23.73 -4.39 -26.57
C SER A 224 22.83 -5.58 -26.94
N THR A 225 23.07 -6.75 -26.36
CA THR A 225 22.07 -7.81 -26.21
C THR A 225 22.11 -8.32 -24.78
N SER A 226 21.01 -8.10 -24.08
CA SER A 226 20.52 -8.75 -22.85
C SER A 226 21.57 -9.46 -21.99
N HIS A 227 22.03 -8.78 -20.94
CA HIS A 227 22.85 -9.37 -19.89
C HIS A 227 21.94 -10.26 -19.02
N GLU A 228 21.82 -11.53 -19.38
CA GLU A 228 21.29 -12.56 -18.49
C GLU A 228 22.25 -12.65 -17.29
N ALA A 229 21.74 -12.47 -16.08
CA ALA A 229 22.56 -12.44 -14.88
C ALA A 229 23.12 -13.84 -14.60
N PRO A 230 24.32 -13.96 -13.99
CA PRO A 230 24.83 -15.27 -13.57
C PRO A 230 23.81 -15.98 -12.65
N PRO A 231 23.69 -17.32 -12.70
CA PRO A 231 22.71 -18.08 -11.91
C PRO A 231 22.84 -17.86 -10.38
N SER A 232 24.00 -17.43 -9.90
CA SER A 232 24.23 -17.02 -8.50
C SER A 232 23.46 -15.76 -8.09
N TYR A 233 23.23 -14.84 -9.02
CA TYR A 233 22.47 -13.61 -8.75
C TYR A 233 20.97 -13.89 -8.66
N GLU A 234 20.41 -14.66 -9.60
CA GLU A 234 18.99 -15.01 -9.56
C GLU A 234 18.63 -15.84 -8.33
N THR A 235 19.50 -16.77 -7.94
CA THR A 235 19.33 -17.56 -6.72
C THR A 235 19.43 -16.71 -5.45
N SER A 236 20.33 -15.73 -5.41
CA SER A 236 20.45 -14.76 -4.30
C SER A 236 19.21 -13.86 -4.17
N VAL A 237 18.71 -13.34 -5.30
CA VAL A 237 17.47 -12.54 -5.38
C VAL A 237 16.28 -13.36 -4.90
N LEU A 238 16.09 -14.58 -5.42
CA LEU A 238 15.01 -15.47 -4.99
C LEU A 238 15.10 -15.81 -3.49
N SER A 239 16.31 -15.99 -2.95
CA SER A 239 16.51 -16.21 -1.52
C SER A 239 16.11 -14.99 -0.69
N SER A 240 16.42 -13.79 -1.17
CA SER A 240 16.07 -12.52 -0.52
C SER A 240 14.56 -12.26 -0.57
N ILE A 241 13.90 -12.58 -1.68
CA ILE A 241 12.44 -12.55 -1.83
C ILE A 241 11.75 -13.48 -0.83
N LYS A 242 12.25 -14.73 -0.70
CA LYS A 242 11.73 -15.70 0.28
C LYS A 242 11.93 -15.23 1.71
N LEU A 243 13.09 -14.67 2.02
CA LEU A 243 13.38 -14.07 3.32
C LEU A 243 12.40 -12.94 3.62
N LEU A 244 12.20 -12.00 2.68
CA LEU A 244 11.28 -10.88 2.88
C LEU A 244 9.85 -11.36 3.12
N ASN A 245 9.37 -12.31 2.33
CA ASN A 245 8.05 -12.91 2.52
C ASN A 245 7.91 -13.59 3.89
N SER A 246 8.94 -14.31 4.34
CA SER A 246 8.97 -14.89 5.69
C SER A 246 8.88 -13.80 6.77
N LYS A 247 9.61 -12.70 6.61
CA LYS A 247 9.58 -11.55 7.53
C LYS A 247 8.22 -10.87 7.59
N ILE A 248 7.54 -10.71 6.46
CA ILE A 248 6.17 -10.17 6.39
C ILE A 248 5.20 -11.08 7.15
N ARG A 249 5.29 -12.40 6.96
CA ARG A 249 4.41 -13.36 7.66
C ARG A 249 4.67 -13.41 9.16
N LEU A 250 5.93 -13.36 9.58
CA LEU A 250 6.28 -13.32 10.99
C LEU A 250 5.68 -12.06 11.63
N TYR A 251 5.93 -10.89 11.04
CA TYR A 251 5.36 -9.63 11.48
C TYR A 251 3.81 -9.66 11.50
N GLU A 252 3.16 -10.21 10.47
CA GLU A 252 1.70 -10.38 10.44
C GLU A 252 1.19 -11.23 11.60
N SER A 253 1.90 -12.31 11.95
CA SER A 253 1.47 -13.25 12.98
C SER A 253 1.44 -12.65 14.39
N HIS A 254 2.32 -11.68 14.65
CA HIS A 254 2.40 -10.97 15.94
C HIS A 254 1.35 -9.85 16.08
N ILE A 255 0.64 -9.51 15.01
CA ILE A 255 -0.48 -8.58 15.06
C ILE A 255 -1.76 -9.37 15.34
N ASN A 256 -2.38 -9.12 16.50
CA ASN A 256 -3.60 -9.82 16.87
C ASN A 256 -4.76 -9.53 15.88
N ASN A 257 -5.56 -10.55 15.57
CA ASN A 257 -6.69 -10.48 14.62
C ASN A 257 -7.72 -9.39 14.95
N ARG A 258 -7.87 -9.00 16.23
CA ARG A 258 -8.77 -7.90 16.63
C ARG A 258 -8.37 -6.53 16.04
N HIS A 259 -7.12 -6.40 15.60
CA HIS A 259 -6.57 -5.19 15.01
C HIS A 259 -6.54 -5.23 13.47
N LYS A 260 -7.15 -6.26 12.89
CA LYS A 260 -7.25 -6.46 11.44
C LYS A 260 -8.72 -6.39 11.02
N SER A 261 -8.96 -6.02 9.77
CA SER A 261 -10.31 -5.93 9.23
C SER A 261 -11.00 -7.30 9.24
N PRO A 262 -12.33 -7.39 9.48
CA PRO A 262 -13.03 -8.67 9.45
C PRO A 262 -12.89 -9.42 8.12
N LYS A 263 -12.79 -8.67 7.00
CA LYS A 263 -12.58 -9.22 5.66
C LYS A 263 -11.19 -9.86 5.50
N TRP A 264 -10.19 -9.43 6.27
CA TRP A 264 -8.87 -10.04 6.27
C TRP A 264 -8.92 -11.50 6.67
N LEU A 265 -9.69 -11.84 7.71
CA LEU A 265 -9.74 -13.20 8.26
C LEU A 265 -10.14 -14.23 7.21
N SER A 266 -11.10 -13.89 6.36
CA SER A 266 -11.54 -14.75 5.25
C SER A 266 -10.50 -14.88 4.13
N LYS A 267 -9.63 -13.87 3.96
CA LYS A 267 -8.59 -13.84 2.91
C LYS A 267 -7.23 -14.32 3.40
N ARG A 268 -7.01 -14.36 4.72
CA ARG A 268 -5.71 -14.62 5.35
C ARG A 268 -5.12 -15.96 4.93
N GLN A 269 -5.92 -17.02 4.86
CA GLN A 269 -5.43 -18.33 4.43
C GLN A 269 -4.94 -18.33 2.98
N ALA A 270 -5.69 -17.69 2.07
CA ALA A 270 -5.27 -17.55 0.68
C ALA A 270 -4.03 -16.65 0.55
N TRP A 271 -3.89 -15.63 1.42
CA TRP A 271 -2.70 -14.79 1.49
C TRP A 271 -1.47 -15.57 1.98
N LEU A 272 -1.60 -16.36 3.05
CA LEU A 272 -0.52 -17.22 3.57
C LEU A 272 -0.09 -18.31 2.59
N ALA A 273 -1.00 -18.81 1.75
CA ALA A 273 -0.70 -19.83 0.75
C ALA A 273 0.14 -19.30 -0.43
N ARG A 274 0.26 -17.98 -0.61
CA ARG A 274 1.01 -17.39 -1.74
C ARG A 274 2.50 -17.46 -1.49
N GLU A 275 3.23 -18.02 -2.45
CA GLU A 275 4.69 -18.02 -2.47
C GLU A 275 5.16 -17.03 -3.52
N PRO A 276 5.49 -15.78 -3.14
CA PRO A 276 5.91 -14.78 -4.10
C PRO A 276 7.30 -15.11 -4.63
N ASP A 277 7.46 -15.03 -5.94
CA ASP A 277 8.73 -15.24 -6.64
C ASP A 277 9.31 -13.96 -7.25
N SER A 278 8.60 -12.83 -7.10
CA SER A 278 9.02 -11.52 -7.60
C SER A 278 8.80 -10.39 -6.58
N ILE A 279 9.56 -9.31 -6.74
CA ILE A 279 9.43 -8.08 -5.94
C ILE A 279 8.01 -7.53 -5.99
N ASP A 280 7.39 -7.49 -7.17
CA ASP A 280 6.03 -6.96 -7.35
C ASP A 280 5.01 -7.78 -6.55
N GLN A 281 5.16 -9.11 -6.50
CA GLN A 281 4.28 -9.97 -5.73
C GLN A 281 4.47 -9.79 -4.21
N VAL A 282 5.70 -9.57 -3.76
CA VAL A 282 5.97 -9.25 -2.34
C VAL A 282 5.41 -7.87 -1.99
N ALA A 283 5.60 -6.87 -2.83
CA ALA A 283 5.03 -5.53 -2.69
C ALA A 283 3.50 -5.61 -2.57
N PHE A 284 2.86 -6.40 -3.44
CA PHE A 284 1.43 -6.63 -3.37
C PHE A 284 1.00 -7.28 -2.05
N GLN A 285 1.72 -8.29 -1.56
CA GLN A 285 1.42 -8.91 -0.27
C GLN A 285 1.58 -7.93 0.90
N LEU A 286 2.60 -7.07 0.87
CA LEU A 286 2.83 -6.05 1.88
C LEU A 286 1.71 -5.00 1.91
N VAL A 287 1.25 -4.54 0.73
CA VAL A 287 0.08 -3.64 0.62
C VAL A 287 -1.18 -4.32 1.14
N GLN A 288 -1.40 -5.59 0.83
CA GLN A 288 -2.56 -6.32 1.34
C GLN A 288 -2.57 -6.44 2.86
N LEU A 289 -1.41 -6.61 3.48
CA LEU A 289 -1.28 -6.58 4.94
C LEU A 289 -1.56 -5.19 5.49
N GLU A 290 -0.98 -4.13 4.91
CA GLU A 290 -1.26 -2.74 5.34
C GLU A 290 -2.75 -2.43 5.29
N MET A 291 -3.41 -2.73 4.18
CA MET A 291 -4.86 -2.51 4.01
C MET A 291 -5.72 -3.37 4.94
N ALA A 292 -5.15 -4.44 5.50
CA ALA A 292 -5.83 -5.26 6.48
C ALA A 292 -5.79 -4.63 7.88
N LEU A 293 -4.81 -3.79 8.19
CA LEU A 293 -4.69 -3.14 9.50
C LEU A 293 -5.80 -2.11 9.71
N LEU A 294 -6.35 -2.09 10.92
CA LEU A 294 -7.29 -1.04 11.32
C LEU A 294 -6.51 0.24 11.66
N TRP A 295 -7.13 1.41 11.46
CA TRP A 295 -6.51 2.69 11.84
C TRP A 295 -6.14 2.78 13.33
N THR A 296 -6.88 2.08 14.19
CA THR A 296 -6.58 1.98 15.63
C THR A 296 -5.35 1.12 15.94
N ALA A 297 -4.82 0.40 14.95
CA ALA A 297 -3.63 -0.45 15.08
C ALA A 297 -2.33 0.30 14.78
N VAL A 298 -2.43 1.48 14.18
CA VAL A 298 -1.32 2.29 13.71
C VAL A 298 -1.37 3.68 14.33
N SER A 299 -0.23 4.37 14.37
CA SER A 299 -0.15 5.74 14.88
C SER A 299 -0.86 6.74 13.97
N GLU A 300 -1.29 7.87 14.52
CA GLU A 300 -1.95 8.94 13.74
C GLU A 300 -1.04 9.51 12.63
N ALA A 301 0.28 9.58 12.88
CA ALA A 301 1.27 9.99 11.90
C ALA A 301 1.25 9.11 10.63
N TRP A 302 0.85 7.85 10.75
CA TRP A 302 0.73 6.95 9.61
C TRP A 302 -0.24 7.47 8.55
N ILE A 303 -1.28 8.19 8.94
CA ILE A 303 -2.29 8.72 8.00
C ILE A 303 -1.65 9.68 6.99
N GLU A 304 -0.69 10.49 7.43
CA GLU A 304 0.01 11.45 6.57
C GLU A 304 1.07 10.78 5.70
N GLU A 305 1.74 9.75 6.24
CA GLU A 305 2.84 9.07 5.56
C GLU A 305 2.38 7.96 4.60
N ARG A 306 1.19 7.39 4.82
CA ARG A 306 0.65 6.23 4.10
C ARG A 306 0.64 6.37 2.59
N GLU A 307 0.19 7.50 2.05
CA GLU A 307 0.11 7.70 0.59
C GLU A 307 1.51 7.71 -0.06
N THR A 308 2.47 8.32 0.64
CA THR A 308 3.89 8.29 0.24
C THR A 308 4.43 6.87 0.32
N TRP A 309 4.14 6.16 1.41
CA TRP A 309 4.53 4.77 1.60
C TRP A 309 3.96 3.83 0.53
N LEU A 310 2.67 3.95 0.18
CA LEU A 310 2.04 3.17 -0.88
C LEU A 310 2.70 3.43 -2.25
N THR A 311 3.07 4.67 -2.51
CA THR A 311 3.83 5.04 -3.71
C THR A 311 5.21 4.41 -3.70
N LEU A 312 5.91 4.40 -2.57
CA LEU A 312 7.22 3.75 -2.42
C LEU A 312 7.14 2.23 -2.62
N VAL A 313 6.15 1.57 -2.03
CA VAL A 313 5.98 0.12 -2.16
C VAL A 313 5.60 -0.27 -3.59
N SER A 314 4.69 0.47 -4.23
CA SER A 314 4.28 0.20 -5.62
C SER A 314 5.36 0.51 -6.66
N SER A 315 6.24 1.48 -6.36
CA SER A 315 7.39 1.81 -7.21
C SER A 315 8.66 1.04 -6.86
N ALA A 316 8.62 0.15 -5.86
CA ALA A 316 9.77 -0.62 -5.45
C ALA A 316 10.32 -1.46 -6.62
N ARG A 317 11.64 -1.46 -6.76
CA ARG A 317 12.38 -2.23 -7.79
C ARG A 317 13.39 -3.20 -7.21
N SER A 318 13.48 -3.26 -5.88
CA SER A 318 14.43 -4.14 -5.19
C SER A 318 13.91 -4.51 -3.81
N GLU A 319 14.46 -5.60 -3.29
CA GLU A 319 14.23 -6.15 -1.95
C GLU A 319 14.54 -5.09 -0.88
N ARG A 320 15.62 -4.32 -1.09
CA ARG A 320 16.02 -3.22 -0.22
C ARG A 320 14.91 -2.20 0.02
N HIS A 321 14.22 -1.78 -1.05
CA HIS A 321 13.15 -0.79 -0.92
C HIS A 321 11.96 -1.36 -0.13
N LEU A 322 11.61 -2.63 -0.37
CA LEU A 322 10.54 -3.29 0.36
C LEU A 322 10.91 -3.60 1.81
N ALA A 323 12.15 -3.95 2.09
CA ALA A 323 12.66 -4.12 3.46
C ALA A 323 12.53 -2.80 4.24
N GLY A 324 12.94 -1.69 3.65
CA GLY A 324 12.79 -0.36 4.24
C GLY A 324 11.33 0.00 4.51
N ALA A 325 10.46 -0.24 3.52
CA ALA A 325 9.02 -0.01 3.67
C ALA A 325 8.38 -0.88 4.77
N LEU A 326 8.81 -2.14 4.91
CA LEU A 326 8.32 -3.04 5.94
C LEU A 326 8.75 -2.59 7.35
N VAL A 327 9.99 -2.12 7.52
CA VAL A 327 10.48 -1.54 8.78
C VAL A 327 9.70 -0.27 9.13
N ASP A 328 9.40 0.57 8.13
CA ASP A 328 8.65 1.80 8.33
C ASP A 328 7.20 1.54 8.77
N LEU A 329 6.54 0.53 8.17
CA LEU A 329 5.21 0.09 8.61
C LEU A 329 5.24 -0.43 10.05
N GLU A 330 6.26 -1.23 10.42
CA GLU A 330 6.44 -1.73 11.79
C GLU A 330 6.56 -0.59 12.79
N ARG A 331 7.38 0.41 12.49
CA ARG A 331 7.58 1.59 13.34
C ARG A 331 6.27 2.31 13.66
N HIS A 332 5.33 2.33 12.72
CA HIS A 332 4.04 2.98 12.89
C HIS A 332 2.97 2.07 13.50
N THR A 333 3.24 0.78 13.67
CA THR A 333 2.30 -0.17 14.26
C THR A 333 2.37 -0.12 15.78
N LEU A 334 1.24 0.19 16.41
CA LEU A 334 1.13 0.37 17.86
C LEU A 334 0.77 -0.92 18.59
N VAL A 335 0.24 -1.91 17.86
CA VAL A 335 -0.37 -3.10 18.45
C VAL A 335 0.33 -4.37 17.98
N MET A 336 1.08 -4.95 18.90
CA MET A 336 1.79 -6.21 18.77
C MET A 336 1.52 -7.06 20.02
N ASP A 337 1.70 -8.37 19.91
CA ASP A 337 1.74 -9.21 21.10
C ASP A 337 3.01 -8.97 21.95
N GLU A 338 3.04 -9.53 23.15
CA GLU A 338 4.14 -9.34 24.09
C GLU A 338 5.44 -10.05 23.63
N GLU A 339 5.31 -11.10 22.82
CA GLU A 339 6.44 -11.86 22.30
C GLU A 339 7.21 -11.09 21.23
N TRP A 340 6.54 -10.18 20.51
CA TRP A 340 7.17 -9.36 19.48
C TRP A 340 8.43 -8.65 19.95
N ILE A 341 8.44 -8.14 21.19
CA ILE A 341 9.59 -7.42 21.76
C ILE A 341 10.87 -8.26 21.70
N ASN A 342 10.77 -9.58 21.92
CA ASN A 342 11.92 -10.48 21.94
C ASN A 342 12.42 -10.82 20.54
N VAL A 343 11.55 -10.74 19.53
CA VAL A 343 11.86 -11.10 18.13
C VAL A 343 12.21 -9.87 17.30
N ARG A 344 11.69 -8.70 17.67
CA ARG A 344 11.75 -7.44 16.94
C ARG A 344 13.18 -7.03 16.60
N GLU A 345 14.10 -7.06 17.57
CA GLU A 345 15.47 -6.61 17.33
C GLU A 345 16.17 -7.45 16.26
N ARG A 346 16.05 -8.78 16.34
CA ARG A 346 16.57 -9.69 15.32
C ARG A 346 15.86 -9.51 13.98
N TRP A 347 14.54 -9.33 14.01
CA TRP A 347 13.76 -9.10 12.79
C TRP A 347 14.17 -7.80 12.07
N ILE A 348 14.39 -6.72 12.81
CA ILE A 348 14.88 -5.44 12.28
C ILE A 348 16.31 -5.61 11.76
N SER A 349 17.20 -6.28 12.50
CA SER A 349 18.59 -6.51 12.08
C SER A 349 18.65 -7.23 10.73
N ASP A 350 17.90 -8.32 10.58
CA ASP A 350 17.89 -9.10 9.33
C ASP A 350 17.35 -8.26 8.13
N LEU A 351 16.40 -7.35 8.36
CA LEU A 351 15.91 -6.43 7.32
C LEU A 351 16.91 -5.30 7.03
N LEU A 352 17.60 -4.80 8.05
CA LEU A 352 18.66 -3.79 7.88
C LEU A 352 19.86 -4.35 7.12
N GLU A 353 20.19 -5.63 7.29
CA GLU A 353 21.22 -6.30 6.49
C GLU A 353 20.86 -6.27 4.99
N LEU A 354 19.61 -6.57 4.63
CA LEU A 354 19.12 -6.43 3.25
C LEU A 354 19.18 -4.97 2.76
N ILE A 355 19.02 -4.00 3.66
CA ILE A 355 19.06 -2.58 3.31
C ILE A 355 20.49 -2.09 3.11
N ILE A 356 21.41 -2.48 3.97
CA ILE A 356 22.76 -1.90 4.05
C ILE A 356 23.76 -2.67 3.19
N LEU A 357 23.64 -3.98 3.07
CA LEU A 357 24.63 -4.76 2.31
C LEU A 357 24.46 -4.49 0.82
N PRO A 358 25.48 -3.95 0.12
CA PRO A 358 25.53 -4.10 -1.32
C PRO A 358 25.66 -5.59 -1.61
N LEU A 359 24.95 -6.09 -2.63
CA LEU A 359 25.17 -7.40 -3.20
C LEU A 359 26.64 -7.46 -3.69
N SER A 360 27.57 -7.79 -2.79
CA SER A 360 29.01 -7.81 -2.99
C SER A 360 29.53 -9.22 -2.77
N HIS A 361 28.93 -10.20 -3.45
CA HIS A 361 29.53 -11.52 -3.71
C HIS A 361 29.06 -11.88 -5.13
N GLY A 362 29.88 -12.18 -6.13
CA GLY A 362 31.30 -12.42 -6.30
C GLY A 362 31.44 -12.92 -7.74
#